data_AF-A0A9X0F030-F1
#
_entry.id   AF-A0A9X0F030-F1
#
_cell.length_a   1.000
_cell.length_b   1.000
_cell.length_c   1.000
_cell.angle_alpha   90.00
_cell.angle_beta   90.00
_cell.angle_gamma   90.00
#
_symmetry.space_group_name_H-M   'P 1'
#
loop_
_entity.id
_entity.type
_entity.pdbx_description
1 polymer ?
#
loop_
_entity_poly.entity_id
_entity_poly.type
_entity_poly.pdbx_seq_one_letter_code
_entity_poly.pdbx_strand_id
1 'polypeptide(L)' 'MFELTEEQYELFIKVHERHMQAFGTKNQKKYALINVKDIVWDEDEDCLKVYYEDEWWHYTRELEWY' A
#
# COMPACT_ATOMS: atom_id res chain seq x y z
N MET A 1 6.24 -3.16 12.68
CA MET A 1 7.22 -2.65 11.69
C MET A 1 7.21 -3.71 10.61
N PHE A 2 6.71 -3.40 9.42
CA PHE A 2 6.54 -4.40 8.36
C PHE A 2 7.92 -4.94 7.96
N GLU A 3 8.02 -6.24 7.64
CA GLU A 3 9.26 -6.90 7.23
C GLU A 3 9.61 -6.57 5.77
N LEU A 4 9.75 -5.27 5.48
CA LEU A 4 10.05 -4.75 4.15
C LEU A 4 11.50 -4.30 4.05
N THR A 5 12.09 -4.45 2.87
CA THR A 5 13.35 -3.77 2.53
C THR A 5 13.15 -2.26 2.41
N GLU A 6 14.24 -1.49 2.43
CA GLU A 6 14.16 -0.03 2.23
C GLU A 6 13.51 0.32 0.89
N GLU A 7 13.87 -0.37 -0.20
CA GLU A 7 13.29 -0.17 -1.52
C GLU A 7 11.78 -0.47 -1.57
N GLN A 8 11.35 -1.55 -0.92
CA GLN A 8 9.94 -1.91 -0.81
C GLN A 8 9.16 -0.92 0.05
N TYR A 9 9.76 -0.43 1.13
CA TYR A 9 9.15 0.60 1.96
C TYR A 9 9.02 1.93 1.20
N GLU A 10 10.04 2.34 0.45
CA GLU A 10 9.96 3.51 -0.42
C GLU A 10 8.88 3.37 -1.49
N LEU A 11 8.77 2.19 -2.10
CA LEU A 11 7.72 1.88 -3.07
C LEU A 11 6.34 2.04 -2.41
N PHE A 12 6.15 1.40 -1.25
CA PHE A 12 4.92 1.51 -0.46
C PHE A 12 4.52 2.97 -0.23
N ILE A 13 5.43 3.81 0.28
CA ILE A 13 5.13 5.22 0.56
C ILE A 13 4.75 5.99 -0.71
N LYS A 14 5.46 5.78 -1.82
CA LYS A 14 5.17 6.46 -3.09
C LYS A 14 3.80 6.08 -3.66
N VAL A 15 3.46 4.79 -3.67
CA VAL A 15 2.15 4.34 -4.15
C VAL A 15 1.06 4.79 -3.19
N HIS A 16 1.28 4.66 -1.87
CA HIS A 16 0.32 5.08 -0.86
C HIS A 16 -0.02 6.56 -0.95
N GLU A 17 0.97 7.44 -1.14
CA GLU A 17 0.74 8.88 -1.27
C GLU A 17 -0.15 9.19 -2.48
N ARG A 18 0.14 8.57 -3.64
CA ARG A 18 -0.68 8.72 -4.86
C ARG A 18 -2.09 8.16 -4.69
N HIS A 19 -2.19 6.97 -4.09
CA HIS A 19 -3.45 6.34 -3.76
C HIS A 19 -4.29 7.28 -2.88
N MET A 20 -3.69 7.92 -1.87
CA MET A 20 -4.39 8.85 -0.99
C MET A 20 -4.78 10.16 -1.69
N GLN A 21 -3.99 10.66 -2.64
CA GLN A 21 -4.34 11.84 -3.43
C GLN A 21 -5.51 11.57 -4.38
N ALA A 22 -5.59 10.37 -4.96
CA ALA A 22 -6.68 9.98 -5.85
C ALA A 22 -8.00 9.75 -5.09
N PHE A 23 -7.91 9.28 -3.84
CA PHE A 23 -9.08 9.06 -3.01
C PHE A 23 -9.55 10.32 -2.28
N GLY A 24 -10.87 10.55 -2.29
CA GLY A 24 -11.47 11.63 -1.52
C GLY A 24 -11.29 11.46 -0.01
N THR A 25 -11.52 12.54 0.74
CA THR A 25 -11.26 12.65 2.19
C THR A 25 -11.90 11.56 3.08
N LYS A 26 -13.03 10.97 2.66
CA LYS A 26 -13.64 9.84 3.39
C LYS A 26 -12.81 8.56 3.32
N ASN A 27 -12.25 8.26 2.16
CA ASN A 27 -11.49 7.03 1.93
C ASN A 27 -10.05 7.17 2.41
N GLN A 28 -9.51 8.39 2.45
CA GLN A 28 -8.23 8.68 3.12
C GLN A 28 -8.22 8.24 4.59
N LYS A 29 -9.34 8.39 5.31
CA LYS A 29 -9.43 7.91 6.69
C LYS A 29 -9.41 6.38 6.77
N LYS A 30 -10.04 5.69 5.82
CA LYS A 30 -10.08 4.22 5.79
C LYS A 30 -8.69 3.66 5.51
N TYR A 31 -8.02 4.23 4.51
CA TYR A 31 -6.73 3.74 4.00
C TYR A 31 -5.51 4.40 4.61
N ALA A 32 -5.68 5.24 5.64
CA ALA A 32 -4.57 5.85 6.36
C ALA A 32 -3.54 4.80 6.82
N LEU A 33 -2.26 5.19 6.86
CA LEU A 33 -1.15 4.33 7.32
C LEU A 33 -1.42 3.65 8.68
N ILE A 34 -2.09 4.34 9.60
CA ILE A 34 -2.43 3.79 10.93
C ILE A 34 -3.39 2.59 10.87
N ASN A 35 -4.13 2.42 9.78
CA ASN A 35 -5.07 1.32 9.60
C ASN A 35 -4.49 0.16 8.79
N VAL A 36 -3.26 0.28 8.28
CA VAL A 36 -2.58 -0.82 7.61
C VAL A 36 -2.28 -1.89 8.64
N LYS A 37 -2.83 -3.09 8.41
CA LYS A 37 -2.67 -4.25 9.30
C LYS A 37 -1.38 -4.99 8.98
N ASP A 38 -1.10 -5.17 7.69
CA ASP A 38 0.07 -5.89 7.22
C ASP A 38 0.49 -5.45 5.82
N ILE A 39 1.76 -5.67 5.48
CA ILE A 39 2.28 -5.48 4.13
C ILE A 39 3.18 -6.65 3.78
N VAL A 40 2.82 -7.34 2.72
CA VAL A 40 3.54 -8.52 2.24
C VAL A 40 4.07 -8.24 0.84
N TRP A 41 5.35 -8.51 0.62
CA TRP A 41 5.92 -8.50 -0.71
C TRP A 41 5.54 -9.80 -1.44
N ASP A 42 4.96 -9.67 -2.63
CA ASP A 42 4.66 -10.79 -3.51
C ASP A 42 5.71 -10.84 -4.63
N GLU A 43 6.60 -11.84 -4.55
CA GLU A 43 7.68 -12.02 -5.53
C GLU A 43 7.18 -12.49 -6.90
N ASP A 44 6.06 -13.22 -6.95
CA ASP A 44 5.49 -13.74 -8.20
C ASP A 44 4.80 -12.62 -9.00
N GLU A 45 4.11 -11.71 -8.31
CA GLU A 45 3.41 -10.57 -8.92
C GLU A 45 4.24 -9.27 -8.93
N ASP A 46 5.43 -9.29 -8.36
CA ASP A 46 6.35 -8.14 -8.24
C ASP A 46 5.69 -6.89 -7.63
N CYS A 47 4.86 -7.09 -6.60
CA CYS A 47 4.05 -6.04 -5.99
C CYS A 47 3.93 -6.18 -4.47
N LEU A 48 3.50 -5.10 -3.81
CA LEU A 48 3.20 -5.09 -2.38
C LEU A 48 1.71 -5.31 -2.15
N LYS A 49 1.36 -6.32 -1.37
CA LYS A 49 0.00 -6.56 -0.89
C LYS A 49 -0.18 -5.84 0.43
N VAL A 50 -0.95 -4.76 0.40
CA VAL A 50 -1.23 -3.91 1.58
C VAL A 50 -2.58 -4.32 2.15
N TYR A 51 -2.57 -4.90 3.35
CA TYR A 51 -3.77 -5.41 4.00
C TYR A 51 -4.34 -4.37 4.98
N TYR A 52 -5.64 -4.13 4.85
CA TYR A 52 -6.49 -3.37 5.77
C TYR A 52 -7.44 -4.33 6.49
N GLU A 53 -8.34 -3.80 7.31
CA GLU A 53 -9.22 -4.62 8.17
C GLU A 53 -10.17 -5.54 7.39
N ASP A 54 -10.69 -5.08 6.24
CA ASP A 54 -11.68 -5.82 5.44
C ASP A 54 -11.29 -5.98 3.96
N GLU A 55 -10.13 -5.48 3.56
CA GLU A 55 -9.70 -5.45 2.15
C GLU A 55 -8.18 -5.34 2.04
N TRP A 56 -7.67 -5.58 0.83
CA TRP A 56 -6.26 -5.39 0.52
C TRP A 56 -6.11 -4.76 -0.87
N TRP A 57 -4.95 -4.15 -1.10
CA TRP A 57 -4.59 -3.52 -2.37
C TRP A 57 -3.25 -4.05 -2.86
N HIS A 58 -3.10 -4.17 -4.17
CA HIS A 58 -1.82 -4.46 -4.81
C HIS A 58 -1.16 -3.15 -5.18
N TYR A 59 0.03 -2.88 -4.67
CA TYR A 59 0.82 -1.70 -5.00
C TYR A 59 1.98 -2.12 -5.92
N THR A 60 1.92 -1.70 -7.18
CA THR A 60 2.88 -2.13 -8.21
C THR A 60 4.09 -1.20 -8.28
N ARG A 61 5.20 -1.67 -8.87
CA ARG A 61 6.39 -0.84 -9.15
C ARG A 61 6.11 0.35 -10.07
N GLU A 62 5.06 0.27 -10.89
CA GLU A 62 4.61 1.33 -11.79
C GLU A 62 3.84 2.46 -11.06
N LEU A 63 3.74 2.35 -9.72
CA LEU A 63 3.04 3.27 -8.85
C LEU A 63 1.52 3.27 -9.06
N GLU A 64 0.99 2.10 -9.43
CA GLU A 64 -0.44 1.84 -9.59
C GLU A 64 -0.97 0.99 -8.44
N TRP A 65 -2.30 1.03 -8.24
CA TRP A 65 -2.98 0.21 -7.24
C TRP A 65 -4.29 -0.39 -7.77
N TYR A 66 -4.60 -1.62 -7.37
CA TYR A 66 -5.86 -2.31 -7.70
C TYR A 66 -6.26 -3.39 -6.68
#